data_AF-A0AAD5AFA3-F1
#
_entry.id   AF-A0AAD5AFA3-F1
#
_cell.length_a   1.000
_cell.length_b   1.000
_cell.length_c   1.000
_cell.angle_alpha   90.00
_cell.angle_beta   90.00
_cell.angle_gamma   90.00
#
_symmetry.space_group_name_H-M   'P 1'
#
loop_
_entity.id
_entity.type
_entity.pdbx_description
1 polymer ?
#
loop_
_entity_poly.entity_id
_entity_poly.type
_entity_poly.pdbx_seq_one_letter_code
_entity_poly.pdbx_strand_id
1 'polypeptide(L)'
;MVFIVLTDAHSLEYQYTMCTTNYISFPEFTAVGLLDGKQFMSYSSSNKMLIPENWIKNSSSEDYWKSEEQNMEGHHDDFKNIFTRIKNQFNDSGEGHTLQRMYGCKNDDGGFIRRYDQYGFDGEDFISLDLKTGTWIAVKPQAEILKHNWESNGYTTYWKNFLEHECIDLLNRFVNYGRETLERKVRPEASLFQEEVSPPEVVCHATGFFPKALNISWKKDGEDVHEDMDLSETLPNQDGSFQKRSILNVSAEDLRKHTYTCVIEHSSLEKEMVLKVPRDGELIGIIVGVVVALVVLVAVVAGIVVWKKKNSGDTLQRMYGCDINNGSITKGYNQYGFDGEDFISLDLETGTWIAVKPQALILKRNWESNGYTKYWKSFLEHDCIFLLNTFVNYGRKTVERKDPPEMSLFQTEVSSPEVVCHATGFYPKALLISWQKDGEDVLENVDLRETLPNQDGSFQKRSILKVSAEELQKHTYTCVIEHSSLEKDLVLPVSERRILRDGGSGGGPDGGSDGGSGGGLIGIIVGVIVALVVLVAVVAGIVIWKKKKSGILAMFGNKKISVKCKNVKKCRIRSTNDEPVIQKRSKVNLVNFQLATEQNTELQFLDKWMNNQ
;
A
#
# COMPACT_ATOMS: atom_id res chain seq x y z
N MET A 1 -47.05 -1.62 -8.66
CA MET A 1 -45.92 -0.90 -8.04
C MET A 1 -46.23 -0.79 -6.55
N VAL A 2 -45.80 -1.76 -5.76
CA VAL A 2 -45.87 -1.66 -4.30
C VAL A 2 -44.67 -0.82 -3.91
N PHE A 3 -44.90 0.44 -3.55
CA PHE A 3 -43.89 1.23 -2.87
C PHE A 3 -43.74 0.63 -1.47
N ILE A 4 -42.70 -0.18 -1.27
CA ILE A 4 -42.23 -0.46 0.08
C ILE A 4 -41.64 0.86 0.56
N VAL A 5 -42.41 1.61 1.33
CA VAL A 5 -41.88 2.68 2.15
C VAL A 5 -41.08 1.97 3.23
N LEU A 6 -39.77 1.84 3.03
CA LEU A 6 -38.86 1.47 4.11
C LEU A 6 -38.93 2.60 5.13
N THR A 7 -39.71 2.41 6.21
CA THR A 7 -39.52 3.22 7.42
C THR A 7 -38.15 2.85 7.97
N ASP A 8 -37.31 3.81 8.31
CA ASP A 8 -35.93 3.51 8.75
C ASP A 8 -35.92 2.59 9.98
N ALA A 9 -35.61 1.32 9.76
CA ALA A 9 -35.51 0.30 10.79
C ALA A 9 -34.17 0.43 11.51
N HIS A 10 -34.21 1.01 12.71
CA HIS A 10 -33.03 1.16 13.57
C HIS A 10 -32.97 0.09 14.66
N SER A 11 -31.75 -0.30 15.05
CA SER A 11 -31.46 -1.28 16.10
C SER A 11 -30.34 -0.81 17.03
N LEU A 12 -30.55 -0.98 18.33
CA LEU A 12 -29.54 -0.83 19.38
C LEU A 12 -29.31 -2.20 20.02
N GLU A 13 -28.08 -2.69 19.95
CA GLU A 13 -27.68 -3.99 20.47
C GLU A 13 -26.41 -3.89 21.31
N TYR A 14 -26.37 -4.62 22.40
CA TYR A 14 -25.19 -4.79 23.25
C TYR A 14 -24.80 -6.27 23.28
N GLN A 15 -23.50 -6.52 23.11
CA GLN A 15 -22.92 -7.86 23.05
C GLN A 15 -21.80 -7.96 24.07
N TYR A 16 -21.99 -8.79 25.10
CA TYR A 16 -21.04 -8.99 26.19
C TYR A 16 -20.49 -10.41 26.13
N THR A 17 -19.19 -10.56 26.36
CA THR A 17 -18.51 -11.85 26.36
C THR A 17 -17.57 -11.94 27.55
N MET A 18 -17.71 -13.00 28.35
CA MET A 18 -16.73 -13.37 29.38
C MET A 18 -16.11 -14.72 29.05
N CYS A 19 -14.80 -14.83 29.22
CA CYS A 19 -14.03 -16.04 28.95
C CYS A 19 -13.11 -16.38 30.12
N THR A 20 -13.00 -17.66 30.48
CA THR A 20 -12.10 -18.11 31.57
C THR A 20 -10.92 -18.95 31.07
N THR A 21 -10.49 -18.79 29.81
CA THR A 21 -9.32 -19.51 29.28
C THR A 21 -8.01 -18.91 29.80
N ASN A 22 -7.03 -19.77 30.11
CA ASN A 22 -5.67 -19.37 30.47
C ASN A 22 -4.75 -19.07 29.26
N TYR A 23 -5.28 -19.13 28.03
CA TYR A 23 -4.49 -18.88 26.82
C TYR A 23 -4.32 -17.36 26.57
N ILE A 24 -3.06 -16.97 26.49
CA ILE A 24 -2.53 -15.61 26.57
C ILE A 24 -3.11 -14.71 25.46
N SER A 25 -3.73 -13.60 25.88
CA SER A 25 -3.98 -12.31 25.16
C SER A 25 -5.43 -11.81 25.04
N PHE A 26 -6.45 -12.59 25.40
CA PHE A 26 -7.85 -12.12 25.36
C PHE A 26 -8.31 -11.55 26.73
N PRO A 27 -9.01 -10.40 26.78
CA PRO A 27 -9.57 -9.87 28.02
C PRO A 27 -10.58 -10.85 28.64
N GLU A 28 -10.59 -10.96 29.96
CA GLU A 28 -11.54 -11.82 30.68
C GLU A 28 -13.00 -11.44 30.35
N PHE A 29 -13.28 -10.15 30.18
CA PHE A 29 -14.60 -9.62 29.83
C PHE A 29 -14.49 -8.50 28.80
N THR A 30 -15.38 -8.55 27.82
CA THR A 30 -15.50 -7.52 26.77
C THR A 30 -16.97 -7.16 26.58
N ALA A 31 -17.22 -5.90 26.22
CA ALA A 31 -18.53 -5.43 25.85
C ALA A 31 -18.45 -4.58 24.58
N VAL A 32 -19.40 -4.77 23.67
CA VAL A 32 -19.54 -4.02 22.43
C VAL A 32 -20.96 -3.51 22.31
N GLY A 33 -21.12 -2.25 21.91
CA GLY A 33 -22.41 -1.65 21.61
C GLY A 33 -22.50 -1.34 20.12
N LEU A 34 -23.60 -1.75 19.50
CA LEU A 34 -23.89 -1.62 18.07
C LEU A 34 -25.15 -0.79 17.84
N LEU A 35 -25.05 0.20 16.97
CA LEU A 35 -26.16 0.99 16.44
C LEU A 35 -26.27 0.72 14.94
N ASP A 36 -27.37 0.10 14.50
CA ASP A 36 -27.56 -0.39 13.12
C ASP A 36 -26.42 -1.31 12.63
N GLY A 37 -25.83 -2.07 13.56
CA GLY A 37 -24.68 -2.93 13.31
C GLY A 37 -23.34 -2.18 13.24
N LYS A 38 -23.31 -0.86 13.45
CA LYS A 38 -22.09 -0.07 13.57
C LYS A 38 -21.70 0.08 15.03
N GLN A 39 -20.46 -0.22 15.36
CA GLN A 39 -19.94 -0.02 16.70
C GLN A 39 -20.06 1.45 17.13
N PHE A 40 -20.47 1.68 18.38
CA PHE A 40 -20.48 3.00 19.02
C PHE A 40 -19.69 3.04 20.33
N MET A 41 -19.47 1.88 20.96
CA MET A 41 -18.64 1.72 22.15
C MET A 41 -17.96 0.35 22.17
N SER A 42 -16.81 0.29 22.83
CA SER A 42 -16.15 -0.95 23.23
C SER A 42 -15.60 -0.83 24.65
N TYR A 43 -15.59 -1.92 25.41
CA TYR A 43 -14.98 -2.01 26.74
C TYR A 43 -14.18 -3.30 26.88
N SER A 44 -13.06 -3.22 27.59
CA SER A 44 -12.19 -4.37 27.89
C SER A 44 -11.81 -4.38 29.37
N SER A 45 -11.92 -5.53 30.02
CA SER A 45 -11.48 -5.68 31.41
C SER A 45 -9.96 -5.64 31.59
N SER A 46 -9.18 -5.77 30.51
CA SER A 46 -7.71 -5.70 30.59
C SER A 46 -7.20 -4.31 30.94
N ASN A 47 -7.82 -3.27 30.37
CA ASN A 47 -7.49 -1.87 30.64
C ASN A 47 -8.57 -1.14 31.46
N LYS A 48 -9.71 -1.80 31.71
CA LYS A 48 -10.88 -1.25 32.41
C LYS A 48 -11.34 0.08 31.82
N MET A 49 -11.32 0.16 30.50
CA MET A 49 -11.58 1.41 29.79
C MET A 49 -12.71 1.21 28.78
N LEU A 50 -13.69 2.12 28.83
CA LEU A 50 -14.72 2.24 27.81
C LEU A 50 -14.26 3.25 26.77
N ILE A 51 -14.19 2.81 25.52
CA ILE A 51 -13.81 3.64 24.37
C ILE A 51 -15.07 3.87 23.52
N PRO A 52 -15.64 5.09 23.53
CA PRO A 52 -16.68 5.45 22.57
C PRO A 52 -16.06 5.74 21.19
N GLU A 53 -16.79 5.41 20.12
CA GLU A 53 -16.37 5.72 18.76
C GLU A 53 -16.39 7.23 18.49
N ASN A 54 -15.49 7.68 17.61
CA ASN A 54 -15.30 9.11 17.34
C ASN A 54 -16.58 9.85 16.95
N TRP A 55 -17.50 9.17 16.25
CA TRP A 55 -18.75 9.76 15.77
C TRP A 55 -19.80 9.98 16.86
N ILE A 56 -19.72 9.28 18.00
CA ILE A 56 -20.65 9.43 19.14
C ILE A 56 -19.97 10.05 20.37
N LYS A 57 -18.63 10.03 20.42
CA LYS A 57 -17.86 10.48 21.59
C LYS A 57 -18.26 11.88 22.07
N ASN A 58 -18.42 12.82 21.14
CA ASN A 58 -18.70 14.23 21.46
C ASN A 58 -20.21 14.56 21.54
N SER A 59 -21.09 13.61 21.22
CA SER A 59 -22.54 13.83 21.26
C SER A 59 -23.15 13.61 22.65
N SER A 60 -22.39 12.98 23.55
CA SER A 60 -22.73 12.75 24.96
C SER A 60 -21.73 13.46 25.88
N SER A 61 -22.10 13.70 27.14
CA SER A 61 -21.19 14.30 28.12
C SER A 61 -20.08 13.32 28.54
N GLU A 62 -18.94 13.85 28.99
CA GLU A 62 -17.90 13.02 29.61
C GLU A 62 -18.44 12.24 30.82
N ASP A 63 -19.36 12.84 31.58
CA ASP A 63 -20.00 12.21 32.73
C ASP A 63 -20.86 11.01 32.32
N TYR A 64 -21.50 11.05 31.15
CA TYR A 64 -22.24 9.91 30.60
C TYR A 64 -21.30 8.73 30.36
N TRP A 65 -20.19 8.95 29.64
CA TRP A 65 -19.23 7.87 29.34
C TRP A 65 -18.55 7.31 30.59
N LYS A 66 -18.24 8.16 31.58
CA LYS A 66 -17.73 7.72 32.89
C LYS A 66 -18.75 6.87 33.65
N SER A 67 -20.03 7.23 33.59
CA SER A 67 -21.11 6.42 34.19
C SER A 67 -21.25 5.07 33.48
N GLU A 68 -21.16 5.04 32.16
CA GLU A 68 -21.21 3.78 31.39
C GLU A 68 -20.00 2.89 31.67
N GLU A 69 -18.80 3.46 31.83
CA GLU A 69 -17.61 2.71 32.23
C GLU A 69 -17.78 2.04 33.59
N GLN A 70 -18.33 2.76 34.58
CA GLN A 70 -18.68 2.20 35.90
C GLN A 70 -19.75 1.10 35.80
N ASN A 71 -20.75 1.28 34.93
CA ASN A 71 -21.75 0.24 34.67
C ASN A 71 -21.11 -1.02 34.07
N MET A 72 -20.11 -0.89 33.20
CA MET A 72 -19.39 -2.04 32.62
C MET A 72 -18.57 -2.80 33.66
N GLU A 73 -17.99 -2.11 34.65
CA GLU A 73 -17.36 -2.77 35.79
C GLU A 73 -18.38 -3.59 36.61
N GLY A 74 -19.57 -3.03 36.86
CA GLY A 74 -20.66 -3.74 37.51
C GLY A 74 -21.11 -4.98 36.73
N HIS A 75 -21.24 -4.88 35.41
CA HIS A 75 -21.54 -6.03 34.56
C HIS A 75 -20.44 -7.09 34.55
N HIS A 76 -19.16 -6.70 34.62
CA HIS A 76 -18.06 -7.65 34.74
C HIS A 76 -18.18 -8.47 36.02
N ASP A 77 -18.51 -7.84 37.15
CA ASP A 77 -18.74 -8.53 38.42
C ASP A 77 -19.99 -9.42 38.39
N ASP A 78 -21.07 -8.97 37.76
CA ASP A 78 -22.27 -9.79 37.54
C ASP A 78 -21.94 -11.06 36.74
N PHE A 79 -21.18 -10.94 35.65
CA PHE A 79 -20.75 -12.08 34.85
C PHE A 79 -19.89 -13.05 35.65
N LYS A 80 -18.97 -12.56 36.49
CA LYS A 80 -18.18 -13.41 37.42
C LYS A 80 -19.08 -14.20 38.37
N ASN A 81 -20.09 -13.54 38.93
CA ASN A 81 -21.05 -14.16 39.84
C ASN A 81 -21.89 -15.23 39.13
N ILE A 82 -22.38 -14.92 37.92
CA ILE A 82 -23.14 -15.86 37.09
C ILE A 82 -22.28 -17.09 36.78
N PHE A 83 -21.04 -16.88 36.34
CA PHE A 83 -20.14 -17.95 35.95
C PHE A 83 -19.74 -18.86 37.11
N THR A 84 -19.51 -18.27 38.30
CA THR A 84 -19.24 -19.04 39.52
C THR A 84 -20.41 -19.96 39.86
N ARG A 85 -21.66 -19.47 39.71
CA ARG A 85 -22.87 -20.28 39.92
C ARG A 85 -23.01 -21.38 38.88
N ILE A 86 -22.74 -21.07 37.61
CA ILE A 86 -22.79 -22.04 36.51
C ILE A 86 -21.75 -23.15 36.73
N LYS A 87 -20.48 -22.80 37.00
CA LYS A 87 -19.42 -23.78 37.29
C LYS A 87 -19.78 -24.74 38.42
N ASN A 88 -20.32 -24.21 39.51
CA ASN A 88 -20.78 -25.02 40.63
C ASN A 88 -21.91 -25.99 40.25
N GLN A 89 -22.77 -25.65 39.28
CA GLN A 89 -23.82 -26.54 38.79
C GLN A 89 -23.30 -27.62 37.85
N PHE A 90 -22.34 -27.30 37.00
CA PHE A 90 -21.74 -28.28 36.09
C PHE A 90 -20.80 -29.25 36.81
N ASN A 91 -20.43 -29.00 38.07
CA ASN A 91 -19.33 -29.69 38.77
C ASN A 91 -18.05 -29.72 37.92
N ASP A 92 -17.89 -28.72 37.04
CA ASP A 92 -16.87 -28.73 36.01
C ASP A 92 -15.64 -27.98 36.52
N SER A 93 -14.52 -28.68 36.53
CA SER A 93 -13.19 -28.14 36.83
C SER A 93 -12.39 -27.84 35.55
N GLY A 94 -13.02 -27.96 34.38
CA GLY A 94 -12.44 -27.69 33.07
C GLY A 94 -11.99 -26.25 32.90
N GLU A 95 -10.97 -26.07 32.06
CA GLU A 95 -10.49 -24.75 31.64
C GLU A 95 -11.15 -24.35 30.32
N GLY A 96 -11.55 -23.09 30.22
CA GLY A 96 -11.95 -22.48 28.94
C GLY A 96 -13.44 -22.52 28.61
N HIS A 97 -14.27 -21.95 29.48
CA HIS A 97 -15.68 -21.69 29.18
C HIS A 97 -15.90 -20.24 28.73
N THR A 98 -16.99 -20.02 28.00
CA THR A 98 -17.43 -18.71 27.51
C THR A 98 -18.89 -18.46 27.89
N LEU A 99 -19.17 -17.27 28.41
CA LEU A 99 -20.53 -16.78 28.66
C LEU A 99 -20.76 -15.54 27.81
N GLN A 100 -21.80 -15.57 26.99
CA GLN A 100 -22.18 -14.49 26.09
C GLN A 100 -23.56 -13.96 26.48
N ARG A 101 -23.77 -12.67 26.29
CA ARG A 101 -25.09 -12.03 26.39
C ARG A 101 -25.32 -11.11 25.22
N MET A 102 -26.51 -11.19 24.65
CA MET A 102 -26.99 -10.26 23.63
C MET A 102 -28.33 -9.69 24.08
N TYR A 103 -28.42 -8.37 24.16
CA TYR A 103 -29.66 -7.69 24.51
C TYR A 103 -29.80 -6.37 23.76
N GLY A 104 -31.04 -5.95 23.54
CA GLY A 104 -31.29 -4.76 22.74
C GLY A 104 -32.74 -4.60 22.30
N CYS A 105 -32.93 -3.62 21.42
CA CYS A 105 -34.22 -3.30 20.82
C CYS A 105 -34.05 -2.89 19.35
N LYS A 106 -35.04 -3.23 18.53
CA LYS A 106 -35.09 -2.90 17.11
C LYS A 106 -36.49 -2.48 16.69
N ASN A 107 -36.58 -1.42 15.90
CA ASN A 107 -37.79 -1.05 15.18
C ASN A 107 -37.86 -1.85 13.87
N ASP A 108 -38.96 -2.54 13.66
CA ASP A 108 -39.25 -3.26 12.41
C ASP A 108 -39.99 -2.34 11.43
N ASP A 109 -39.93 -2.66 10.13
CA ASP A 109 -40.54 -1.85 9.04
C ASP A 109 -42.08 -1.72 9.17
N GLY A 110 -42.70 -2.55 10.01
CA GLY A 110 -44.12 -2.51 10.35
C GLY A 110 -44.47 -1.71 11.61
N GLY A 111 -43.51 -0.98 12.20
CA GLY A 111 -43.69 -0.25 13.47
C GLY A 111 -43.72 -1.14 14.72
N PHE A 112 -43.45 -2.44 14.57
CA PHE A 112 -43.32 -3.37 15.69
C PHE A 112 -41.94 -3.25 16.32
N ILE A 113 -41.88 -3.15 17.64
CA ILE A 113 -40.62 -3.04 18.37
C ILE A 113 -40.25 -4.42 18.91
N ARG A 114 -39.18 -5.01 18.38
CA ARG A 114 -38.57 -6.23 18.88
C ARG A 114 -37.60 -5.89 20.01
N ARG A 115 -37.60 -6.71 21.06
CA ARG A 115 -36.76 -6.55 22.25
C ARG A 115 -36.32 -7.94 22.68
N TYR A 116 -35.09 -8.05 23.14
CA TYR A 116 -34.50 -9.33 23.51
C TYR A 116 -33.42 -9.15 24.58
N ASP A 117 -33.25 -10.20 25.38
CA ASP A 117 -32.14 -10.40 26.30
C ASP A 117 -31.89 -11.90 26.40
N GLN A 118 -30.73 -12.32 25.93
CA GLN A 118 -30.40 -13.72 25.71
C GLN A 118 -28.97 -13.98 26.14
N TYR A 119 -28.76 -15.14 26.75
CA TYR A 119 -27.46 -15.61 27.17
C TYR A 119 -27.11 -16.92 26.48
N GLY A 120 -25.87 -17.02 26.03
CA GLY A 120 -25.25 -18.22 25.52
C GLY A 120 -24.13 -18.71 26.44
N PHE A 121 -23.96 -20.02 26.54
CA PHE A 121 -22.87 -20.65 27.28
C PHE A 121 -22.16 -21.64 26.36
N ASP A 122 -20.85 -21.49 26.21
CA ASP A 122 -20.00 -22.27 25.30
C ASP A 122 -20.53 -22.31 23.84
N GLY A 123 -21.12 -21.20 23.39
CA GLY A 123 -21.65 -21.03 22.04
C GLY A 123 -23.06 -21.61 21.83
N GLU A 124 -23.70 -22.18 22.86
CA GLU A 124 -25.07 -22.68 22.79
C GLU A 124 -26.06 -21.79 23.56
N ASP A 125 -27.31 -21.74 23.10
CA ASP A 125 -28.41 -21.05 23.80
C ASP A 125 -28.57 -21.59 25.23
N PHE A 126 -28.60 -20.68 26.21
CA PHE A 126 -28.59 -21.04 27.63
C PHE A 126 -29.86 -20.56 28.37
N ILE A 127 -30.13 -19.25 28.37
CA ILE A 127 -31.30 -18.65 29.03
C ILE A 127 -31.71 -17.35 28.33
N SER A 128 -33.01 -17.10 28.23
CA SER A 128 -33.54 -15.88 27.57
C SER A 128 -34.73 -15.29 28.30
N LEU A 129 -34.94 -13.97 28.20
CA LEU A 129 -36.07 -13.30 28.83
C LEU A 129 -37.30 -13.32 27.91
N ASP A 130 -38.39 -13.93 28.37
CA ASP A 130 -39.71 -13.74 27.75
C ASP A 130 -40.36 -12.48 28.33
N LEU A 131 -40.32 -11.41 27.54
CA LEU A 131 -40.90 -10.13 27.93
C LEU A 131 -42.42 -10.19 28.09
N LYS A 132 -43.11 -11.09 27.37
CA LYS A 132 -44.57 -11.20 27.41
C LYS A 132 -45.04 -11.69 28.78
N THR A 133 -44.41 -12.75 29.29
CA THR A 133 -44.72 -13.31 30.61
C THR A 133 -43.95 -12.63 31.73
N GLY A 134 -42.83 -11.96 31.41
CA GLY A 134 -41.91 -11.43 32.41
C GLY A 134 -41.15 -12.53 33.16
N THR A 135 -40.81 -13.63 32.47
CA THR A 135 -40.12 -14.79 33.04
C THR A 135 -38.94 -15.19 32.17
N TRP A 136 -37.95 -15.85 32.75
CA TRP A 136 -36.83 -16.40 31.97
C TRP A 136 -37.15 -17.80 31.43
N ILE A 137 -36.74 -18.09 30.21
CA ILE A 137 -36.82 -19.41 29.58
C ILE A 137 -35.42 -20.02 29.66
N ALA A 138 -35.26 -21.00 30.55
CA ALA A 138 -34.03 -21.80 30.65
C ALA A 138 -34.05 -22.89 29.58
N VAL A 139 -33.07 -22.86 28.67
CA VAL A 139 -32.93 -23.86 27.59
C VAL A 139 -32.22 -25.11 28.12
N LYS A 140 -31.31 -24.92 29.08
CA LYS A 140 -30.55 -25.99 29.74
C LYS A 140 -30.95 -26.11 31.21
N PRO A 141 -30.98 -27.32 31.80
CA PRO A 141 -31.28 -27.50 33.22
C PRO A 141 -30.37 -26.68 34.16
N GLN A 142 -29.12 -26.48 33.78
CA GLN A 142 -28.13 -25.72 34.54
C GLN A 142 -28.47 -24.22 34.61
N ALA A 143 -29.33 -23.72 33.73
CA ALA A 143 -29.79 -22.33 33.75
C ALA A 143 -30.96 -22.09 34.72
N GLU A 144 -31.65 -23.13 35.20
CA GLU A 144 -32.80 -23.01 36.11
C GLU A 144 -32.44 -22.30 37.43
N ILE A 145 -31.20 -22.48 37.91
CA ILE A 145 -30.72 -21.78 39.11
C ILE A 145 -30.66 -20.25 38.90
N LEU A 146 -30.30 -19.81 37.70
CA LEU A 146 -30.26 -18.39 37.35
C LEU A 146 -31.67 -17.85 37.23
N LYS A 147 -32.55 -18.58 36.53
CA LYS A 147 -33.98 -18.24 36.41
C LYS A 147 -34.60 -17.98 37.77
N HIS A 148 -34.52 -18.94 38.70
CA HIS A 148 -35.10 -18.78 40.04
C HIS A 148 -34.49 -17.59 40.81
N ASN A 149 -33.20 -17.34 40.66
CA ASN A 149 -32.55 -16.21 41.32
C ASN A 149 -33.01 -14.87 40.75
N TRP A 150 -33.00 -14.73 39.42
CA TRP A 150 -33.34 -13.48 38.73
C TRP A 150 -34.83 -13.13 38.84
N GLU A 151 -35.70 -14.13 38.94
CA GLU A 151 -37.14 -13.94 39.15
C GLU A 151 -37.48 -13.55 40.60
N SER A 152 -36.59 -13.84 41.57
CA SER A 152 -36.82 -13.55 42.99
C SER A 152 -36.11 -12.31 43.54
N ASN A 153 -35.07 -11.81 42.86
CA ASN A 153 -34.22 -10.72 43.36
C ASN A 153 -34.45 -9.36 42.67
N GLY A 154 -35.47 -9.24 41.80
CA GLY A 154 -35.80 -8.01 41.10
C GLY A 154 -35.02 -7.77 39.79
N TYR A 155 -34.05 -8.62 39.43
CA TYR A 155 -33.28 -8.52 38.18
C TYR A 155 -34.18 -8.53 36.95
N THR A 156 -35.18 -9.41 36.94
CA THR A 156 -36.15 -9.53 35.84
C THR A 156 -36.95 -8.24 35.64
N THR A 157 -37.38 -7.60 36.73
CA THR A 157 -38.14 -6.34 36.67
C THR A 157 -37.28 -5.21 36.11
N TYR A 158 -36.02 -5.11 36.55
CA TYR A 158 -35.07 -4.10 36.07
C TYR A 158 -34.86 -4.19 34.56
N TRP A 159 -34.49 -5.37 34.05
CA TRP A 159 -34.21 -5.54 32.61
C TRP A 159 -35.45 -5.43 31.75
N LYS A 160 -36.60 -5.88 32.24
CA LYS A 160 -37.87 -5.66 31.56
C LYS A 160 -38.17 -4.17 31.40
N ASN A 161 -38.00 -3.37 32.46
CA ASN A 161 -38.18 -1.92 32.40
C ASN A 161 -37.23 -1.26 31.39
N PHE A 162 -35.94 -1.62 31.44
CA PHE A 162 -34.95 -1.11 30.50
C PHE A 162 -35.35 -1.41 29.05
N LEU A 163 -35.69 -2.67 28.74
CA LEU A 163 -36.03 -3.08 27.37
C LEU A 163 -37.33 -2.44 26.88
N GLU A 164 -38.36 -2.36 27.73
CA GLU A 164 -39.68 -1.83 27.37
C GLU A 164 -39.66 -0.32 27.13
N HIS A 165 -38.87 0.43 27.92
CA HIS A 165 -38.91 1.89 27.95
C HIS A 165 -37.58 2.53 27.55
N GLU A 166 -36.51 2.27 28.30
CA GLU A 166 -35.25 3.01 28.18
C GLU A 166 -34.49 2.70 26.89
N CYS A 167 -34.54 1.46 26.41
CA CYS A 167 -33.81 1.04 25.21
C CYS A 167 -34.22 1.85 23.98
N ILE A 168 -35.51 2.13 23.81
CA ILE A 168 -36.01 2.90 22.66
C ILE A 168 -35.69 4.38 22.78
N ASP A 169 -35.73 4.92 23.99
CA ASP A 169 -35.31 6.30 24.22
C ASP A 169 -33.80 6.49 23.92
N LEU A 170 -32.98 5.52 24.31
CA LEU A 170 -31.56 5.47 23.98
C LEU A 170 -31.33 5.29 22.48
N LEU A 171 -32.03 4.36 21.84
CA LEU A 171 -31.97 4.15 20.39
C LEU A 171 -32.25 5.45 19.64
N ASN A 172 -33.36 6.12 19.94
CA ASN A 172 -33.74 7.38 19.29
C ASN A 172 -32.70 8.48 19.54
N ARG A 173 -32.15 8.56 20.75
CA ARG A 173 -31.11 9.53 21.09
C ARG A 173 -29.82 9.28 20.30
N PHE A 174 -29.36 8.03 20.24
CA PHE A 174 -28.14 7.67 19.52
C PHE A 174 -28.29 7.77 18.00
N VAL A 175 -29.46 7.44 17.45
CA VAL A 175 -29.77 7.68 16.03
C VAL A 175 -29.69 9.18 15.72
N ASN A 176 -30.20 10.04 16.61
CA ASN A 176 -30.09 11.49 16.43
C ASN A 176 -28.65 11.99 16.51
N TYR A 177 -27.84 11.46 17.42
CA TYR A 177 -26.41 11.78 17.52
C TYR A 177 -25.61 11.31 16.30
N GLY A 178 -25.89 10.09 15.84
CA GLY A 178 -25.20 9.44 14.75
C GLY A 178 -25.76 9.78 13.37
N ARG A 179 -26.71 10.71 13.25
CA ARG A 179 -27.48 10.94 12.02
C ARG A 179 -26.59 11.07 10.78
N GLU A 180 -25.59 11.96 10.81
CA GLU A 180 -24.66 12.14 9.69
C GLU A 180 -23.88 10.85 9.33
N THR A 181 -23.60 10.03 10.33
CA THR A 181 -22.86 8.77 10.17
C THR A 181 -23.77 7.63 9.66
N LEU A 182 -25.02 7.57 10.12
CA LEU A 182 -26.00 6.54 9.77
C LEU A 182 -26.71 6.82 8.43
N GLU A 183 -26.93 8.09 8.09
CA GLU A 183 -27.51 8.50 6.80
C GLU A 183 -26.49 8.49 5.66
N ARG A 184 -25.19 8.37 5.99
CA ARG A 184 -24.13 8.23 4.99
C ARG A 184 -24.47 7.06 4.09
N LYS A 185 -24.34 7.26 2.78
CA LYS A 185 -24.57 6.23 1.76
C LYS A 185 -23.28 5.99 1.00
N VAL A 186 -22.72 4.79 1.15
CA VAL A 186 -21.51 4.37 0.43
C VAL A 186 -21.92 3.34 -0.62
N ARG A 187 -21.43 3.52 -1.85
CA ARG A 187 -21.73 2.61 -2.96
C ARG A 187 -20.91 1.32 -2.83
N PRO A 188 -21.50 0.14 -3.10
CA PRO A 188 -20.74 -1.11 -3.14
C PRO A 188 -19.73 -1.10 -4.28
N GLU A 189 -18.56 -1.64 -4.01
CA GLU A 189 -17.65 -2.15 -5.03
C GLU A 189 -18.02 -3.61 -5.29
N ALA A 190 -18.38 -3.93 -6.53
CA ALA A 190 -18.82 -5.25 -6.91
C ALA A 190 -17.84 -5.92 -7.88
N SER A 191 -17.64 -7.22 -7.69
CA SER A 191 -16.81 -8.06 -8.54
C SER A 191 -17.51 -9.37 -8.87
N LEU A 192 -17.20 -9.91 -10.04
CA LEU A 192 -17.58 -11.25 -10.46
C LEU A 192 -16.32 -12.07 -10.68
N PHE A 193 -16.25 -13.25 -10.09
CA PHE A 193 -15.21 -14.21 -10.37
C PHE A 193 -15.80 -15.61 -10.44
N GLN A 194 -15.15 -16.46 -11.24
CA GLN A 194 -15.53 -17.85 -11.45
C GLN A 194 -14.47 -18.71 -10.78
N GLU A 195 -14.88 -19.54 -9.83
CA GLU A 195 -13.97 -20.52 -9.24
C GLU A 195 -13.88 -21.75 -10.16
N GLU A 196 -12.66 -22.22 -10.43
CA GLU A 196 -12.39 -23.42 -11.22
C GLU A 196 -12.65 -24.70 -10.41
N VAL A 197 -13.82 -24.80 -9.80
CA VAL A 197 -14.33 -25.99 -9.13
C VAL A 197 -15.23 -26.76 -10.12
N SER A 198 -15.42 -28.06 -9.93
CA SER A 198 -16.35 -28.87 -10.76
C SER A 198 -17.54 -29.31 -9.91
N PRO A 199 -18.75 -28.74 -10.11
CA PRO A 199 -19.14 -27.77 -11.14
C PRO A 199 -18.63 -26.33 -10.88
N PRO A 200 -18.54 -25.47 -11.92
CA PRO A 200 -18.01 -24.12 -11.77
C PRO A 200 -18.96 -23.24 -10.95
N GLU A 201 -18.40 -22.58 -9.94
CA GLU A 201 -19.13 -21.67 -9.06
C GLU A 201 -18.91 -20.23 -9.53
N VAL A 202 -19.99 -19.48 -9.72
CA VAL A 202 -19.90 -18.05 -10.07
C VAL A 202 -20.20 -17.24 -8.83
N VAL A 203 -19.23 -16.46 -8.38
CA VAL A 203 -19.35 -15.65 -7.17
C VAL A 203 -19.53 -14.18 -7.55
N CYS A 204 -20.62 -13.60 -7.05
CA CYS A 204 -20.85 -12.17 -7.05
C CYS A 204 -20.52 -11.62 -5.65
N HIS A 205 -19.52 -10.77 -5.56
CA HIS A 205 -19.05 -10.20 -4.29
C HIS A 205 -19.23 -8.70 -4.30
N ALA A 206 -19.95 -8.18 -3.30
CA ALA A 206 -20.11 -6.76 -3.03
C ALA A 206 -19.41 -6.42 -1.72
N THR A 207 -18.59 -5.36 -1.70
CA THR A 207 -17.86 -4.90 -0.51
C THR A 207 -17.83 -3.38 -0.43
N GLY A 208 -17.43 -2.83 0.71
CA GLY A 208 -17.26 -1.39 0.91
C GLY A 208 -18.56 -0.60 1.01
N PHE A 209 -19.72 -1.25 1.13
CA PHE A 209 -21.01 -0.56 1.14
C PHE A 209 -21.52 -0.24 2.54
N PHE A 210 -22.38 0.77 2.62
CA PHE A 210 -23.08 1.17 3.83
C PHE A 210 -24.36 1.93 3.44
N PRO A 211 -25.53 1.68 4.04
CA PRO A 211 -25.79 0.87 5.25
C PRO A 211 -25.77 -0.66 5.04
N LYS A 212 -25.96 -1.45 6.12
CA LYS A 212 -25.87 -2.93 6.13
C LYS A 212 -26.83 -3.64 5.16
N ALA A 213 -27.98 -3.04 4.88
CA ALA A 213 -29.03 -3.64 4.07
C ALA A 213 -28.68 -3.61 2.57
N LEU A 214 -28.27 -4.76 2.04
CA LEU A 214 -27.95 -4.96 0.62
C LEU A 214 -28.59 -6.26 0.12
N ASN A 215 -29.21 -6.19 -1.05
CA ASN A 215 -29.80 -7.33 -1.74
C ASN A 215 -28.94 -7.71 -2.95
N ILE A 216 -28.73 -9.02 -3.14
CA ILE A 216 -28.07 -9.58 -4.32
C ILE A 216 -29.03 -10.60 -4.90
N SER A 217 -29.36 -10.49 -6.19
CA SER A 217 -30.17 -11.45 -6.93
C SER A 217 -29.50 -11.81 -8.25
N TRP A 218 -29.94 -12.90 -8.86
CA TRP A 218 -29.45 -13.36 -10.16
C TRP A 218 -30.58 -13.34 -11.19
N LYS A 219 -30.23 -12.98 -12.43
CA LYS A 219 -31.13 -13.11 -13.58
C LYS A 219 -30.51 -14.02 -14.63
N LYS A 220 -31.33 -14.90 -15.20
CA LYS A 220 -31.03 -15.76 -16.35
C LYS A 220 -31.82 -15.24 -17.55
N ASP A 221 -31.12 -14.69 -18.52
CA ASP A 221 -31.69 -14.03 -19.72
C ASP A 221 -32.77 -12.98 -19.41
N GLY A 222 -32.62 -12.30 -18.28
CA GLY A 222 -33.51 -11.23 -17.82
C GLY A 222 -34.60 -11.67 -16.85
N GLU A 223 -34.79 -12.98 -16.65
CA GLU A 223 -35.75 -13.55 -15.68
C GLU A 223 -35.08 -13.86 -14.35
N ASP A 224 -35.76 -13.60 -13.23
CA ASP A 224 -35.22 -13.79 -11.88
C ASP A 224 -35.00 -15.27 -11.54
N VAL A 225 -33.80 -15.60 -11.05
CA VAL A 225 -33.40 -16.94 -10.60
C VAL A 225 -33.67 -17.07 -9.10
N HIS A 226 -34.40 -18.10 -8.70
CA HIS A 226 -34.81 -18.32 -7.30
C HIS A 226 -34.25 -19.63 -6.71
N GLU A 227 -33.62 -20.47 -7.53
CA GLU A 227 -33.05 -21.79 -7.16
C GLU A 227 -31.54 -21.78 -7.46
N ASP A 228 -30.76 -22.68 -6.82
CA ASP A 228 -29.31 -22.85 -7.02
C ASP A 228 -28.42 -21.63 -6.67
N MET A 229 -28.89 -20.81 -5.72
CA MET A 229 -28.19 -19.64 -5.22
C MET A 229 -27.93 -19.75 -3.71
N ASP A 230 -26.67 -19.63 -3.32
CA ASP A 230 -26.27 -19.48 -1.93
C ASP A 230 -25.96 -18.01 -1.64
N LEU A 231 -26.81 -17.36 -0.83
CA LEU A 231 -26.58 -16.00 -0.37
C LEU A 231 -25.88 -16.02 0.99
N SER A 232 -24.70 -15.41 1.08
CA SER A 232 -24.02 -15.28 2.37
C SER A 232 -24.72 -14.29 3.28
N GLU A 233 -24.49 -14.43 4.57
CA GLU A 233 -24.74 -13.36 5.52
C GLU A 233 -23.93 -12.10 5.16
N THR A 234 -24.44 -10.94 5.57
CA THR A 234 -23.71 -9.68 5.44
C THR A 234 -22.68 -9.60 6.56
N LEU A 235 -21.40 -9.54 6.19
CA LEU A 235 -20.27 -9.47 7.12
C LEU A 235 -19.76 -8.03 7.26
N PRO A 236 -19.32 -7.61 8.46
CA PRO A 236 -18.69 -6.31 8.64
C PRO A 236 -17.23 -6.32 8.16
N ASN A 237 -16.75 -5.15 7.73
CA ASN A 237 -15.35 -4.86 7.43
C ASN A 237 -14.70 -4.07 8.58
N GLN A 238 -13.36 -4.06 8.65
CA GLN A 238 -12.62 -3.34 9.69
C GLN A 238 -12.83 -1.82 9.66
N ASP A 239 -13.17 -1.26 8.50
CA ASP A 239 -13.42 0.17 8.31
C ASP A 239 -14.87 0.58 8.65
N GLY A 240 -15.69 -0.36 9.12
CA GLY A 240 -17.11 -0.15 9.43
C GLY A 240 -18.04 -0.17 8.22
N SER A 241 -17.55 -0.54 7.03
CA SER A 241 -18.38 -0.90 5.88
C SER A 241 -18.82 -2.37 5.95
N PHE A 242 -19.61 -2.82 4.98
CA PHE A 242 -20.10 -4.19 4.91
C PHE A 242 -19.70 -4.88 3.61
N GLN A 243 -19.70 -6.21 3.65
CA GLN A 243 -19.53 -7.07 2.50
C GLN A 243 -20.56 -8.21 2.48
N LYS A 244 -20.90 -8.67 1.28
CA LYS A 244 -21.85 -9.77 1.06
C LYS A 244 -21.50 -10.47 -0.24
N ARG A 245 -21.63 -11.80 -0.28
CA ARG A 245 -21.44 -12.59 -1.50
C ARG A 245 -22.67 -13.42 -1.82
N SER A 246 -22.85 -13.69 -3.10
CA SER A 246 -23.76 -14.71 -3.59
C SER A 246 -23.02 -15.65 -4.53
N ILE A 247 -23.22 -16.95 -4.31
CA ILE A 247 -22.66 -18.01 -5.13
C ILE A 247 -23.80 -18.58 -5.97
N LEU A 248 -23.58 -18.69 -7.28
CA LEU A 248 -24.50 -19.28 -8.22
C LEU A 248 -23.90 -20.58 -8.78
N ASN A 249 -24.62 -21.68 -8.59
CA ASN A 249 -24.20 -23.01 -9.02
C ASN A 249 -24.76 -23.31 -10.40
N VAL A 250 -23.93 -23.21 -11.44
CA VAL A 250 -24.36 -23.39 -12.84
C VAL A 250 -23.35 -24.21 -13.62
N SER A 251 -23.83 -25.09 -14.50
CA SER A 251 -22.91 -25.88 -15.35
C SER A 251 -22.22 -25.00 -16.41
N ALA A 252 -21.01 -25.38 -16.82
CA ALA A 252 -20.29 -24.72 -17.91
C ALA A 252 -21.08 -24.71 -19.24
N GLU A 253 -21.93 -25.73 -19.48
CA GLU A 253 -22.79 -25.78 -20.66
C GLU A 253 -23.91 -24.73 -20.57
N ASP A 254 -24.49 -24.54 -19.38
CA ASP A 254 -25.57 -23.58 -19.18
C ASP A 254 -25.08 -22.12 -19.26
N LEU A 255 -23.88 -21.85 -18.72
CA LEU A 255 -23.18 -20.57 -18.86
C LEU A 255 -22.87 -20.18 -20.32
N ARG A 256 -22.73 -21.16 -21.22
CA ARG A 256 -22.52 -20.91 -22.67
C ARG A 256 -23.83 -20.61 -23.40
N LYS A 257 -24.94 -21.17 -22.93
CA LYS A 257 -26.25 -21.06 -23.59
C LYS A 257 -27.03 -19.81 -23.15
N HIS A 258 -26.94 -19.47 -21.87
CA HIS A 258 -27.75 -18.42 -21.26
C HIS A 258 -26.88 -17.25 -20.75
N THR A 259 -27.51 -16.10 -20.55
CA THR A 259 -26.87 -14.92 -20.00
C THR A 259 -27.20 -14.79 -18.53
N TYR A 260 -26.21 -14.95 -17.66
CA TYR A 260 -26.38 -14.70 -16.24
C TYR A 260 -25.92 -13.30 -15.87
N THR A 261 -26.71 -12.62 -15.04
CA THR A 261 -26.35 -11.32 -14.47
C THR A 261 -26.59 -11.31 -12.96
N CYS A 262 -25.60 -10.84 -12.21
CA CYS A 262 -25.77 -10.49 -10.81
C CYS A 262 -26.36 -9.08 -10.71
N VAL A 263 -27.44 -8.92 -9.96
CA VAL A 263 -28.14 -7.66 -9.73
C VAL A 263 -28.00 -7.30 -8.26
N ILE A 264 -27.46 -6.11 -7.99
CA ILE A 264 -27.22 -5.60 -6.64
C ILE A 264 -28.10 -4.38 -6.41
N GLU A 265 -28.95 -4.47 -5.39
CA GLU A 265 -29.80 -3.37 -4.93
C GLU A 265 -29.31 -2.87 -3.58
N HIS A 266 -29.10 -1.56 -3.48
CA HIS A 266 -28.62 -0.93 -2.27
C HIS A 266 -29.07 0.53 -2.23
N SER A 267 -29.36 1.06 -1.04
CA SER A 267 -29.98 2.39 -0.87
C SER A 267 -29.10 3.57 -1.30
N SER A 268 -27.80 3.35 -1.52
CA SER A 268 -26.85 4.33 -2.08
C SER A 268 -26.81 4.37 -3.61
N LEU A 269 -27.51 3.45 -4.26
CA LEU A 269 -27.60 3.37 -5.71
C LEU A 269 -28.90 4.05 -6.18
N GLU A 270 -28.81 4.89 -7.21
CA GLU A 270 -30.00 5.45 -7.88
C GLU A 270 -30.73 4.39 -8.71
N LYS A 271 -29.99 3.39 -9.18
CA LYS A 271 -30.47 2.23 -9.93
C LYS A 271 -29.62 1.02 -9.57
N GLU A 272 -30.21 -0.17 -9.62
CA GLU A 272 -29.52 -1.46 -9.45
C GLU A 272 -28.19 -1.52 -10.22
N MET A 273 -27.17 -2.11 -9.60
CA MET A 273 -25.90 -2.43 -10.25
C MET A 273 -26.01 -3.81 -10.88
N VAL A 274 -25.67 -3.93 -12.16
CA VAL A 274 -25.82 -5.18 -12.92
C VAL A 274 -24.46 -5.61 -13.43
N LEU A 275 -23.98 -6.78 -12.98
CA LEU A 275 -22.75 -7.39 -13.44
C LEU A 275 -23.09 -8.59 -14.32
N LYS A 276 -22.56 -8.61 -15.55
CA LYS A 276 -22.77 -9.70 -16.51
C LYS A 276 -21.67 -10.74 -16.39
N VAL A 277 -22.04 -12.01 -16.28
CA VAL A 277 -21.07 -13.12 -16.27
C VAL A 277 -20.41 -13.21 -17.65
N PRO A 278 -19.06 -13.14 -17.75
CA PRO A 278 -18.36 -13.24 -19.03
C PRO A 278 -18.61 -14.59 -19.70
N ARG A 279 -18.82 -14.61 -21.02
CA ARG A 279 -18.87 -15.86 -21.79
C ARG A 279 -17.46 -16.26 -22.22
N ASP A 280 -17.15 -17.55 -22.13
CA ASP A 280 -15.94 -18.19 -22.69
C ASP A 280 -15.79 -17.83 -24.18
N GLY A 281 -15.07 -16.74 -24.48
CA GLY A 281 -14.87 -16.21 -25.84
C GLY A 281 -14.74 -14.68 -25.93
N GLU A 282 -15.40 -13.91 -25.07
CA GLU A 282 -15.25 -12.43 -25.05
C GLU A 282 -13.86 -12.01 -24.50
N LEU A 283 -13.32 -12.78 -23.55
CA LEU A 283 -11.97 -12.56 -23.01
C LEU A 283 -10.90 -12.66 -24.10
N ILE A 284 -11.07 -13.58 -25.07
CA ILE A 284 -10.11 -13.78 -26.17
C ILE A 284 -10.11 -12.56 -27.10
N GLY A 285 -11.28 -11.99 -27.40
CA GLY A 285 -11.40 -10.77 -28.20
C GLY A 285 -10.77 -9.55 -27.51
N ILE A 286 -10.95 -9.42 -26.19
CA ILE A 286 -10.33 -8.36 -25.39
C ILE A 286 -8.81 -8.52 -25.34
N ILE A 287 -8.32 -9.74 -25.11
CA ILE A 287 -6.87 -10.04 -25.08
C ILE A 287 -6.23 -9.73 -26.44
N VAL A 288 -6.85 -10.17 -27.55
CA VAL A 288 -6.36 -9.87 -28.91
C VAL A 288 -6.38 -8.35 -29.17
N GLY A 289 -7.45 -7.66 -28.77
CA GLY A 289 -7.55 -6.21 -28.89
C GLY A 289 -6.47 -5.46 -28.10
N VAL A 290 -6.22 -5.86 -26.86
CA VAL A 290 -5.17 -5.28 -25.99
C VAL A 290 -3.79 -5.56 -26.57
N VAL A 291 -3.52 -6.77 -27.07
CA VAL A 291 -2.24 -7.12 -27.69
C VAL A 291 -1.99 -6.28 -28.94
N VAL A 292 -2.99 -6.14 -29.83
CA VAL A 292 -2.88 -5.30 -31.03
C VAL A 292 -2.67 -3.83 -30.66
N ALA A 293 -3.42 -3.31 -29.67
CA ALA A 293 -3.27 -1.94 -29.19
C ALA A 293 -1.87 -1.70 -28.61
N LEU A 294 -1.35 -2.62 -27.79
CA LEU A 294 0.01 -2.52 -27.23
C LEU A 294 1.09 -2.55 -28.31
N VAL A 295 0.96 -3.42 -29.32
CA VAL A 295 1.91 -3.47 -30.46
C VAL A 295 1.90 -2.16 -31.25
N VAL A 296 0.73 -1.59 -31.52
CA VAL A 296 0.61 -0.29 -32.20
C VAL A 296 1.20 0.83 -31.34
N LEU A 297 0.93 0.84 -30.03
CA LEU A 297 1.42 1.85 -29.10
C LEU A 297 2.96 1.79 -29.00
N VAL A 298 3.54 0.60 -28.95
CA VAL A 298 5.01 0.40 -28.99
C VAL A 298 5.59 0.86 -30.33
N ALA A 299 4.93 0.57 -31.46
CA ALA A 299 5.39 1.05 -32.77
C ALA A 299 5.34 2.59 -32.89
N VAL A 300 4.29 3.21 -32.36
CA VAL A 300 4.13 4.67 -32.29
C VAL A 300 5.18 5.27 -31.36
N VAL A 301 5.42 4.71 -30.18
CA VAL A 301 6.45 5.17 -29.24
C VAL A 301 7.84 4.99 -29.85
N ALA A 302 8.15 3.87 -30.51
CA ALA A 302 9.39 3.68 -31.22
C ALA A 302 9.56 4.70 -32.35
N GLY A 303 8.50 4.97 -33.12
CA GLY A 303 8.45 6.03 -34.14
C GLY A 303 8.69 7.42 -33.55
N ILE A 304 8.05 7.76 -32.43
CA ILE A 304 8.20 9.03 -31.71
C ILE A 304 9.60 9.14 -31.10
N VAL A 305 10.19 8.07 -30.56
CA VAL A 305 11.55 8.05 -30.00
C VAL A 305 12.57 8.20 -31.11
N VAL A 306 12.40 7.55 -32.25
CA VAL A 306 13.26 7.74 -33.44
C VAL A 306 13.11 9.16 -33.99
N TRP A 307 11.90 9.71 -34.00
CA TRP A 307 11.63 11.08 -34.44
C TRP A 307 12.17 12.12 -33.46
N LYS A 308 11.98 11.94 -32.15
CA LYS A 308 12.57 12.77 -31.08
C LYS A 308 14.09 12.65 -31.08
N LYS A 309 14.69 11.47 -31.28
CA LYS A 309 16.15 11.32 -31.35
C LYS A 309 16.76 11.93 -32.62
N LYS A 310 15.94 12.15 -33.66
CA LYS A 310 16.33 12.90 -34.87
C LYS A 310 16.17 14.42 -34.71
N ASN A 311 15.43 14.88 -33.70
CA ASN A 311 15.10 16.30 -33.43
C ASN A 311 15.45 16.77 -32.00
N SER A 312 16.14 15.96 -31.19
CA SER A 312 16.50 16.33 -29.82
C SER A 312 17.61 17.37 -29.92
N GLY A 313 17.37 18.53 -29.33
CA GLY A 313 18.46 19.46 -29.05
C GLY A 313 19.49 18.77 -28.16
N ASP A 314 20.74 19.11 -28.40
CA ASP A 314 21.88 18.73 -27.57
C ASP A 314 21.63 19.16 -26.11
N THR A 315 21.82 18.25 -25.15
CA THR A 315 21.57 18.54 -23.72
C THR A 315 22.89 18.76 -22.99
N LEU A 316 23.13 20.00 -22.54
CA LEU A 316 24.25 20.33 -21.66
C LEU A 316 23.78 20.26 -20.20
N GLN A 317 24.45 19.44 -19.40
CA GLN A 317 24.20 19.25 -17.98
C GLN A 317 25.39 19.77 -17.18
N ARG A 318 25.15 20.36 -16.01
CA ARG A 318 26.21 20.91 -15.17
C ARG A 318 25.98 20.52 -13.71
N MET A 319 27.07 20.20 -13.03
CA MET A 319 27.09 19.92 -11.60
C MET A 319 28.28 20.63 -10.96
N TYR A 320 28.03 21.44 -9.93
CA TYR A 320 29.07 22.11 -9.17
C TYR A 320 28.69 22.19 -7.69
N GLY A 321 29.70 22.17 -6.82
CA GLY A 321 29.50 22.18 -5.37
C GLY A 321 30.81 21.97 -4.62
N CYS A 322 30.72 21.97 -3.29
CA CYS A 322 31.84 21.72 -2.40
C CYS A 322 31.40 20.82 -1.24
N ASP A 323 32.30 19.94 -0.82
CA ASP A 323 32.13 19.07 0.35
C ASP A 323 33.13 19.46 1.45
N ILE A 324 32.69 19.41 2.71
CA ILE A 324 33.51 19.67 3.90
C ILE A 324 33.65 18.38 4.72
N ASN A 325 34.86 18.05 5.17
CA ASN A 325 35.10 17.00 6.15
C ASN A 325 36.02 17.55 7.26
N ASN A 326 35.62 17.40 8.54
CA ASN A 326 36.35 17.90 9.71
C ASN A 326 36.84 19.37 9.59
N GLY A 327 36.02 20.26 9.02
CA GLY A 327 36.33 21.69 8.89
C GLY A 327 37.34 22.06 7.80
N SER A 328 37.78 21.08 6.99
CA SER A 328 38.60 21.29 5.79
C SER A 328 37.85 20.84 4.52
N ILE A 329 38.04 21.55 3.41
CA ILE A 329 37.45 21.18 2.12
C ILE A 329 38.02 19.83 1.72
N THR A 330 37.17 18.85 1.45
CA THR A 330 37.61 17.57 0.89
C THR A 330 37.40 17.49 -0.61
N LYS A 331 36.38 18.17 -1.19
CA LYS A 331 36.12 18.06 -2.64
C LYS A 331 35.26 19.21 -3.16
N GLY A 332 35.89 20.23 -3.74
CA GLY A 332 35.19 21.13 -4.66
C GLY A 332 35.08 20.47 -6.03
N TYR A 333 33.95 20.63 -6.72
CA TYR A 333 33.76 20.09 -8.07
C TYR A 333 32.97 21.05 -8.95
N ASN A 334 33.30 21.05 -10.24
CA ASN A 334 32.53 21.73 -11.28
C ASN A 334 32.74 20.98 -12.59
N GLN A 335 31.70 20.30 -13.04
CA GLN A 335 31.74 19.41 -14.19
C GLN A 335 30.53 19.59 -15.08
N TYR A 336 30.75 19.40 -16.36
CA TYR A 336 29.73 19.46 -17.40
C TYR A 336 29.64 18.12 -18.10
N GLY A 337 28.41 17.64 -18.28
CA GLY A 337 28.04 16.52 -19.11
C GLY A 337 27.34 16.99 -20.39
N PHE A 338 27.51 16.25 -21.47
CA PHE A 338 26.85 16.49 -22.75
C PHE A 338 26.15 15.20 -23.17
N ASP A 339 24.83 15.26 -23.32
CA ASP A 339 23.96 14.11 -23.59
C ASP A 339 24.16 12.93 -22.61
N GLY A 340 24.40 13.24 -21.33
CA GLY A 340 24.61 12.24 -20.27
C GLY A 340 26.01 11.65 -20.20
N GLU A 341 26.95 12.09 -21.03
CA GLU A 341 28.37 11.69 -20.96
C GLU A 341 29.24 12.82 -20.40
N ASP A 342 30.31 12.47 -19.68
CA ASP A 342 31.30 13.44 -19.19
C ASP A 342 31.94 14.21 -20.34
N PHE A 343 31.97 15.54 -20.22
CA PHE A 343 32.43 16.44 -21.28
C PHE A 343 33.66 17.25 -20.86
N ILE A 344 33.58 18.00 -19.76
CA ILE A 344 34.69 18.81 -19.22
C ILE A 344 34.53 19.03 -17.71
N SER A 345 35.62 18.97 -16.95
CA SER A 345 35.63 19.19 -15.50
C SER A 345 36.75 20.14 -15.06
N LEU A 346 36.55 20.88 -13.98
CA LEU A 346 37.58 21.75 -13.40
C LEU A 346 38.40 20.95 -12.39
N ASP A 347 39.70 20.89 -12.63
CA ASP A 347 40.67 20.44 -11.64
C ASP A 347 41.09 21.64 -10.77
N LEU A 348 40.72 21.58 -9.49
CA LEU A 348 41.00 22.64 -8.52
C LEU A 348 42.47 22.66 -8.08
N GLU A 349 43.15 21.51 -8.06
CA GLU A 349 44.55 21.44 -7.65
C GLU A 349 45.42 22.20 -8.63
N THR A 350 45.31 21.87 -9.92
CA THR A 350 46.06 22.55 -10.98
C THR A 350 45.44 23.87 -11.40
N GLY A 351 44.15 24.10 -11.11
CA GLY A 351 43.41 25.26 -11.58
C GLY A 351 43.22 25.25 -13.10
N THR A 352 43.03 24.06 -13.70
CA THR A 352 42.87 23.88 -15.15
C THR A 352 41.67 23.01 -15.46
N TRP A 353 41.13 23.10 -16.69
CA TRP A 353 39.97 22.28 -17.08
C TRP A 353 40.40 20.97 -17.76
N ILE A 354 39.94 19.83 -17.29
CA ILE A 354 40.13 18.52 -17.91
C ILE A 354 39.05 18.31 -18.98
N ALA A 355 39.44 18.37 -20.25
CA ALA A 355 38.56 18.07 -21.38
C ALA A 355 38.55 16.56 -21.63
N VAL A 356 37.43 15.90 -21.27
CA VAL A 356 37.25 14.45 -21.45
C VAL A 356 37.01 14.11 -22.93
N LYS A 357 36.40 15.03 -23.67
CA LYS A 357 36.13 14.90 -25.11
C LYS A 357 36.93 15.93 -25.93
N PRO A 358 37.44 15.59 -27.13
CA PRO A 358 38.18 16.53 -27.98
C PRO A 358 37.42 17.83 -28.31
N GLN A 359 36.09 17.74 -28.41
CA GLN A 359 35.21 18.87 -28.69
C GLN A 359 35.24 19.93 -27.57
N ALA A 360 35.51 19.51 -26.33
CA ALA A 360 35.59 20.41 -25.18
C ALA A 360 36.90 21.23 -25.11
N LEU A 361 37.90 20.92 -25.95
CA LEU A 361 39.19 21.62 -25.95
C LEU A 361 39.07 23.12 -26.30
N ILE A 362 38.08 23.49 -27.11
CA ILE A 362 37.83 24.90 -27.45
C ILE A 362 37.28 25.65 -26.23
N LEU A 363 36.37 25.03 -25.47
CA LEU A 363 35.84 25.59 -24.21
C LEU A 363 36.95 25.73 -23.17
N LYS A 364 37.76 24.68 -22.97
CA LYS A 364 38.94 24.69 -22.09
C LYS A 364 39.82 25.92 -22.36
N ARG A 365 40.27 26.10 -23.61
CA ARG A 365 41.15 27.23 -23.97
C ARG A 365 40.51 28.59 -23.71
N ASN A 366 39.22 28.74 -24.01
CA ASN A 366 38.51 29.98 -23.78
C ASN A 366 38.43 30.31 -22.27
N TRP A 367 37.96 29.35 -21.46
CA TRP A 367 37.77 29.52 -20.01
C TRP A 367 39.08 29.68 -19.23
N GLU A 368 40.17 29.10 -19.72
CA GLU A 368 41.51 29.31 -19.15
C GLU A 368 42.08 30.69 -19.52
N SER A 369 41.65 31.28 -20.64
CA SER A 369 42.15 32.57 -21.12
C SER A 369 41.36 33.80 -20.63
N ASN A 370 40.13 33.63 -20.15
CA ASN A 370 39.19 34.73 -19.92
C ASN A 370 38.87 34.98 -18.43
N GLY A 371 39.62 34.37 -17.51
CA GLY A 371 39.46 34.54 -16.06
C GLY A 371 38.34 33.71 -15.42
N TYR A 372 37.52 33.00 -16.21
CA TYR A 372 36.42 32.16 -15.72
C TYR A 372 36.90 31.05 -14.77
N THR A 373 38.07 30.48 -15.07
CA THR A 373 38.70 29.45 -14.23
C THR A 373 39.07 29.98 -12.84
N LYS A 374 39.60 31.21 -12.77
CA LYS A 374 39.98 31.86 -11.51
C LYS A 374 38.75 32.17 -10.65
N TYR A 375 37.66 32.62 -11.28
CA TYR A 375 36.39 32.86 -10.61
C TYR A 375 35.83 31.59 -9.97
N TRP A 376 35.68 30.50 -10.73
CA TRP A 376 35.12 29.26 -10.19
C TRP A 376 36.02 28.61 -9.15
N LYS A 377 37.34 28.69 -9.31
CA LYS A 377 38.27 28.25 -8.28
C LYS A 377 38.05 29.03 -6.97
N SER A 378 38.00 30.37 -7.04
CA SER A 378 37.71 31.22 -5.87
C SER A 378 36.35 30.93 -5.23
N PHE A 379 35.30 30.76 -6.02
CA PHE A 379 33.97 30.44 -5.52
C PHE A 379 33.96 29.10 -4.79
N LEU A 380 34.58 28.06 -5.37
CA LEU A 380 34.59 26.70 -4.80
C LEU A 380 35.49 26.60 -3.56
N GLU A 381 36.57 27.37 -3.50
CA GLU A 381 37.54 27.39 -2.38
C GLU A 381 37.17 28.35 -1.25
N HIS A 382 36.20 29.26 -1.44
CA HIS A 382 35.82 30.25 -0.43
C HIS A 382 34.31 30.39 -0.27
N ASP A 383 33.62 30.92 -1.29
CA ASP A 383 32.20 31.31 -1.18
C ASP A 383 31.29 30.10 -0.94
N CYS A 384 31.54 28.99 -1.65
CA CYS A 384 30.79 27.75 -1.52
C CYS A 384 30.88 27.20 -0.09
N ILE A 385 32.06 27.26 0.53
CA ILE A 385 32.29 26.79 1.90
C ILE A 385 31.61 27.71 2.91
N PHE A 386 31.73 29.02 2.69
CA PHE A 386 31.07 30.00 3.53
C PHE A 386 29.55 29.76 3.53
N LEU A 387 28.96 29.58 2.34
CA LEU A 387 27.55 29.26 2.19
C LEU A 387 27.21 27.91 2.86
N LEU A 388 27.97 26.85 2.60
CA LEU A 388 27.73 25.53 3.19
C LEU A 388 27.78 25.57 4.73
N ASN A 389 28.81 26.19 5.31
CA ASN A 389 28.91 26.37 6.77
C ASN A 389 27.75 27.20 7.32
N THR A 390 27.34 28.24 6.61
CA THR A 390 26.24 29.12 7.02
C THR A 390 24.91 28.37 7.03
N PHE A 391 24.59 27.60 5.98
CA PHE A 391 23.37 26.80 5.91
C PHE A 391 23.37 25.63 6.88
N VAL A 392 24.51 24.94 7.06
CA VAL A 392 24.66 23.92 8.10
C VAL A 392 24.46 24.53 9.49
N ASN A 393 24.94 25.75 9.75
CA ASN A 393 24.72 26.44 11.03
C ASN A 393 23.24 26.81 11.24
N TYR A 394 22.56 27.34 10.23
CA TYR A 394 21.11 27.64 10.32
C TYR A 394 20.29 26.38 10.55
N GLY A 395 20.63 25.30 9.85
CA GLY A 395 19.94 24.02 9.92
C GLY A 395 20.52 23.03 10.93
N ARG A 396 21.41 23.45 11.84
CA ARG A 396 22.28 22.56 12.62
C ARG A 396 21.51 21.46 13.34
N LYS A 397 20.43 21.83 14.03
CA LYS A 397 19.53 20.89 14.73
C LYS A 397 18.89 19.84 13.81
N THR A 398 18.73 20.14 12.53
CA THR A 398 18.10 19.26 11.54
C THR A 398 19.13 18.41 10.80
N VAL A 399 20.28 18.99 10.44
CA VAL A 399 21.33 18.33 9.64
C VAL A 399 22.26 17.47 10.49
N GLU A 400 22.41 17.78 11.79
CA GLU A 400 23.21 16.99 12.74
C GLU A 400 22.37 16.02 13.57
N ARG A 401 21.07 15.88 13.29
CA ARG A 401 20.25 14.89 13.99
C ARG A 401 20.81 13.50 13.73
N LYS A 402 20.64 12.60 14.71
CA LYS A 402 21.12 11.23 14.65
C LYS A 402 19.98 10.33 15.03
N ASP A 403 19.27 9.88 14.00
CA ASP A 403 18.10 9.02 14.18
C ASP A 403 18.55 7.57 13.97
N PRO A 404 18.40 6.68 14.97
CA PRO A 404 18.79 5.28 14.84
C PRO A 404 17.86 4.51 13.89
N PRO A 405 18.41 3.54 13.13
CA PRO A 405 17.60 2.71 12.25
C PRO A 405 16.66 1.79 13.05
N GLU A 406 15.41 1.73 12.62
CA GLU A 406 14.50 0.65 12.96
C GLU A 406 14.81 -0.56 12.08
N MET A 407 15.05 -1.70 12.72
CA MET A 407 15.54 -2.91 12.07
C MET A 407 14.44 -3.95 11.93
N SER A 408 14.37 -4.56 10.75
CA SER A 408 13.51 -5.70 10.48
C SER A 408 14.27 -6.78 9.72
N LEU A 409 14.20 -8.02 10.22
CA LEU A 409 14.80 -9.20 9.62
C LEU A 409 13.70 -10.22 9.34
N PHE A 410 13.47 -10.56 8.07
CA PHE A 410 12.35 -11.41 7.71
C PHE A 410 12.62 -12.28 6.47
N GLN A 411 11.78 -13.31 6.35
CA GLN A 411 11.77 -14.26 5.26
C GLN A 411 10.30 -14.55 4.91
N THR A 412 9.97 -14.65 3.62
CA THR A 412 8.58 -14.83 3.17
C THR A 412 7.96 -16.13 3.70
N GLU A 413 8.72 -17.22 3.65
CA GLU A 413 8.38 -18.57 4.10
C GLU A 413 9.67 -19.32 4.44
N VAL A 414 9.62 -20.37 5.27
CA VAL A 414 10.80 -21.10 5.76
C VAL A 414 11.67 -21.66 4.62
N SER A 415 11.04 -22.04 3.50
CA SER A 415 11.69 -22.55 2.28
C SER A 415 12.29 -21.49 1.37
N SER A 416 11.98 -20.20 1.57
CA SER A 416 12.44 -19.13 0.69
C SER A 416 13.97 -19.00 0.75
N PRO A 417 14.71 -18.96 -0.35
CA PRO A 417 16.16 -18.79 -0.29
C PRO A 417 16.58 -17.36 0.08
N GLU A 418 15.64 -16.40 0.19
CA GLU A 418 15.94 -14.98 0.37
C GLU A 418 15.62 -14.51 1.80
N VAL A 419 16.65 -14.10 2.53
CA VAL A 419 16.53 -13.45 3.85
C VAL A 419 16.75 -11.95 3.68
N VAL A 420 15.81 -11.14 4.15
CA VAL A 420 15.84 -9.68 3.98
C VAL A 420 16.18 -9.01 5.29
N CYS A 421 17.26 -8.22 5.28
CA CYS A 421 17.59 -7.28 6.35
C CYS A 421 17.24 -5.86 5.89
N HIS A 422 16.35 -5.21 6.63
CA HIS A 422 15.79 -3.92 6.28
C HIS A 422 15.95 -2.93 7.42
N ALA A 423 16.59 -1.81 7.12
CA ALA A 423 16.75 -0.66 7.99
C ALA A 423 15.88 0.49 7.46
N THR A 424 15.09 1.13 8.33
CA THR A 424 14.29 2.32 7.99
C THR A 424 14.34 3.35 9.11
N GLY A 425 13.89 4.58 8.85
CA GLY A 425 13.78 5.62 9.88
C GLY A 425 15.11 6.24 10.33
N PHE A 426 16.22 5.95 9.64
CA PHE A 426 17.54 6.44 10.06
C PHE A 426 17.95 7.74 9.38
N TYR A 427 18.81 8.49 10.07
CA TYR A 427 19.47 9.68 9.55
C TYR A 427 20.82 9.87 10.28
N PRO A 428 21.94 10.19 9.59
CA PRO A 428 22.05 10.61 8.18
C PRO A 428 21.99 9.47 7.15
N LYS A 429 22.01 9.80 5.85
CA LYS A 429 21.88 8.83 4.73
C LYS A 429 22.91 7.69 4.73
N ALA A 430 24.08 7.91 5.34
CA ALA A 430 25.20 6.98 5.30
C ALA A 430 25.02 5.83 6.31
N LEU A 431 24.49 4.71 5.82
CA LEU A 431 24.31 3.46 6.58
C LEU A 431 24.91 2.28 5.82
N LEU A 432 25.69 1.46 6.53
CA LEU A 432 26.28 0.22 6.01
C LEU A 432 25.47 -0.98 6.51
N ILE A 433 25.20 -1.92 5.60
CA ILE A 433 24.61 -3.22 5.92
C ILE A 433 25.56 -4.28 5.37
N SER A 434 26.12 -5.10 6.25
CA SER A 434 26.96 -6.25 5.91
C SER A 434 26.32 -7.53 6.45
N TRP A 435 26.74 -8.66 5.89
CA TRP A 435 26.34 -9.99 6.36
C TRP A 435 27.58 -10.70 6.85
N GLN A 436 27.46 -11.44 7.94
CA GLN A 436 28.52 -12.32 8.43
C GLN A 436 28.03 -13.76 8.50
N LYS A 437 28.94 -14.70 8.24
CA LYS A 437 28.79 -16.14 8.40
C LYS A 437 29.82 -16.59 9.42
N ASP A 438 29.37 -17.04 10.59
CA ASP A 438 30.20 -17.45 11.72
C ASP A 438 31.24 -16.40 12.13
N GLY A 439 30.88 -15.12 11.96
CA GLY A 439 31.73 -13.96 12.28
C GLY A 439 32.65 -13.49 11.14
N GLU A 440 32.64 -14.15 9.98
CA GLU A 440 33.37 -13.69 8.78
C GLU A 440 32.46 -12.99 7.78
N ASP A 441 32.92 -11.90 7.16
CA ASP A 441 32.13 -11.11 6.23
C ASP A 441 31.79 -11.88 4.94
N VAL A 442 30.51 -11.82 4.54
CA VAL A 442 29.95 -12.44 3.33
C VAL A 442 29.71 -11.38 2.27
N LEU A 443 30.42 -11.49 1.14
CA LEU A 443 30.27 -10.59 -0.01
C LEU A 443 29.52 -11.24 -1.19
N GLU A 444 29.53 -12.58 -1.28
CA GLU A 444 28.83 -13.31 -2.33
C GLU A 444 27.37 -13.59 -1.96
N ASN A 445 26.48 -13.69 -2.94
CA ASN A 445 25.04 -13.95 -2.75
C ASN A 445 24.30 -12.86 -1.95
N VAL A 446 24.86 -11.66 -1.87
CA VAL A 446 24.24 -10.49 -1.25
C VAL A 446 23.79 -9.50 -2.32
N ASP A 447 22.53 -9.10 -2.29
CA ASP A 447 21.95 -8.04 -3.12
C ASP A 447 21.67 -6.81 -2.24
N LEU A 448 22.57 -5.82 -2.32
CA LEU A 448 22.46 -4.56 -1.60
C LEU A 448 21.69 -3.54 -2.43
N ARG A 449 20.55 -3.08 -1.91
CA ARG A 449 19.71 -2.07 -2.58
C ARG A 449 20.19 -0.65 -2.28
N GLU A 450 19.88 0.26 -3.19
CA GLU A 450 20.13 1.69 -3.01
C GLU A 450 19.37 2.25 -1.79
N THR A 451 19.94 3.25 -1.14
CA THR A 451 19.28 3.98 -0.05
C THR A 451 18.19 4.88 -0.61
N LEU A 452 16.95 4.67 -0.19
CA LEU A 452 15.79 5.44 -0.63
C LEU A 452 15.37 6.46 0.44
N PRO A 453 14.91 7.66 0.04
CA PRO A 453 14.37 8.64 0.98
C PRO A 453 12.94 8.28 1.40
N ASN A 454 12.62 8.54 2.66
CA ASN A 454 11.26 8.50 3.20
C ASN A 454 10.61 9.90 3.15
N GLN A 455 9.28 9.96 3.29
CA GLN A 455 8.53 11.23 3.24
C GLN A 455 8.79 12.14 4.44
N ASP A 456 9.22 11.57 5.58
CA ASP A 456 9.57 12.27 6.82
C ASP A 456 11.01 12.82 6.82
N GLY A 457 11.75 12.65 5.72
CA GLY A 457 13.15 13.04 5.58
C GLY A 457 14.15 12.07 6.19
N SER A 458 13.73 10.91 6.70
CA SER A 458 14.60 9.79 7.04
C SER A 458 14.94 8.95 5.80
N PHE A 459 15.75 7.90 5.97
CA PHE A 459 16.14 7.00 4.90
C PHE A 459 15.77 5.55 5.20
N GLN A 460 15.66 4.75 4.13
CA GLN A 460 15.50 3.30 4.20
C GLN A 460 16.51 2.60 3.29
N LYS A 461 16.95 1.41 3.68
CA LYS A 461 17.90 0.59 2.92
C LYS A 461 17.67 -0.90 3.19
N ARG A 462 17.81 -1.71 2.15
CA ARG A 462 17.61 -3.18 2.22
C ARG A 462 18.84 -3.91 1.72
N SER A 463 19.13 -5.04 2.36
CA SER A 463 20.10 -6.04 1.90
C SER A 463 19.43 -7.40 1.91
N ILE A 464 19.62 -8.17 0.84
CA ILE A 464 19.01 -9.50 0.66
C ILE A 464 20.15 -10.52 0.60
N LEU A 465 20.15 -11.48 1.52
CA LEU A 465 21.04 -12.63 1.49
C LEU A 465 20.34 -13.81 0.85
N LYS A 466 20.96 -14.41 -0.18
CA LYS A 466 20.49 -15.62 -0.84
C LYS A 466 21.20 -16.84 -0.26
N VAL A 467 20.50 -17.61 0.58
CA VAL A 467 21.04 -18.74 1.32
C VAL A 467 19.98 -19.84 1.46
N SER A 468 20.39 -21.11 1.30
CA SER A 468 19.46 -22.24 1.43
C SER A 468 19.09 -22.51 2.89
N ALA A 469 17.93 -23.14 3.11
CA ALA A 469 17.50 -23.55 4.45
C ALA A 469 18.50 -24.50 5.14
N GLU A 470 19.19 -25.34 4.36
CA GLU A 470 20.22 -26.27 4.84
C GLU A 470 21.48 -25.54 5.33
N GLU A 471 21.89 -24.48 4.63
CA GLU A 471 23.03 -23.64 5.04
C GLU A 471 22.70 -22.85 6.32
N LEU A 472 21.46 -22.35 6.43
CA LEU A 472 20.97 -21.65 7.62
C LEU A 472 20.92 -22.53 8.88
N GLN A 473 20.87 -23.86 8.73
CA GLN A 473 20.95 -24.80 9.86
C GLN A 473 22.39 -25.14 10.26
N LYS A 474 23.36 -24.99 9.35
CA LYS A 474 24.75 -25.39 9.56
C LYS A 474 25.64 -24.27 10.07
N HIS A 475 25.31 -23.03 9.75
CA HIS A 475 26.15 -21.87 10.04
C HIS A 475 25.31 -20.72 10.63
N THR A 476 25.96 -19.88 11.41
CA THR A 476 25.32 -18.71 12.04
C THR A 476 25.48 -17.52 11.11
N TYR A 477 24.37 -17.08 10.52
CA TYR A 477 24.34 -15.86 9.73
C TYR A 477 23.85 -14.68 10.57
N THR A 478 24.50 -13.53 10.44
CA THR A 478 24.10 -12.28 11.11
C THR A 478 24.07 -11.13 10.11
N CYS A 479 23.09 -10.24 10.25
CA CYS A 479 23.08 -8.95 9.59
C CYS A 479 23.71 -7.93 10.53
N VAL A 480 24.77 -7.24 10.08
CA VAL A 480 25.49 -6.23 10.85
C VAL A 480 25.24 -4.85 10.26
N ILE A 481 24.91 -3.89 11.12
CA ILE A 481 24.55 -2.53 10.74
C ILE A 481 25.44 -1.55 11.46
N GLU A 482 26.14 -0.75 10.65
CA GLU A 482 26.95 0.36 11.12
C GLU A 482 26.29 1.67 10.72
N HIS A 483 26.09 2.54 11.71
CA HIS A 483 25.50 3.85 11.51
C HIS A 483 25.96 4.83 12.57
N SER A 484 26.20 6.09 12.19
CA SER A 484 26.79 7.13 13.06
C SER A 484 25.94 7.53 14.27
N SER A 485 24.66 7.11 14.33
CA SER A 485 23.77 7.30 15.47
C SER A 485 23.88 6.20 16.52
N LEU A 486 24.59 5.11 16.21
CA LEU A 486 24.72 3.95 17.08
C LEU A 486 26.03 4.05 17.86
N GLU A 487 26.00 3.72 19.15
CA GLU A 487 27.22 3.62 19.96
C GLU A 487 27.99 2.31 19.70
N LYS A 488 27.28 1.28 19.24
CA LYS A 488 27.79 -0.03 18.85
C LYS A 488 26.98 -0.55 17.66
N ASP A 489 27.61 -1.38 16.84
CA ASP A 489 26.97 -1.97 15.68
C ASP A 489 25.78 -2.83 16.11
N LEU A 490 24.69 -2.75 15.34
CA LEU A 490 23.54 -3.61 15.56
C LEU A 490 23.79 -4.93 14.84
N VAL A 491 23.67 -6.04 15.58
CA VAL A 491 23.88 -7.39 15.07
C VAL A 491 22.58 -8.16 15.22
N LEU A 492 21.94 -8.50 14.10
CA LEU A 492 20.70 -9.28 14.09
C LEU A 492 20.99 -10.71 13.60
N PRO A 493 20.84 -11.73 14.46
CA PRO A 493 21.02 -13.11 14.05
C PRO A 493 19.84 -13.59 13.20
N VAL A 494 20.14 -14.30 12.11
CA VAL A 494 19.12 -14.84 11.19
C VAL A 494 18.20 -15.85 11.86
N SER A 495 18.59 -16.43 12.99
CA SER A 495 17.73 -17.27 13.82
C SER A 495 16.50 -16.53 14.38
N GLU A 496 16.56 -15.22 14.56
CA GLU A 496 15.48 -14.39 15.12
C GLU A 496 14.59 -13.75 14.05
N ARG A 497 14.75 -14.16 12.78
CA ARG A 497 13.97 -13.63 11.66
C ARG A 497 12.49 -13.95 11.79
N ARG A 498 11.64 -13.03 11.36
CA ARG A 498 10.19 -13.24 11.25
C ARG A 498 9.84 -13.99 9.97
N ILE A 499 9.04 -15.06 10.07
CA ILE A 499 8.44 -15.74 8.90
C ILE A 499 7.07 -15.10 8.63
N LEU A 500 6.85 -14.61 7.41
CA LEU A 500 5.64 -13.84 7.09
C LEU A 500 4.40 -14.71 6.79
N ARG A 501 4.59 -15.98 6.40
CA ARG A 501 3.52 -16.98 6.21
C ARG A 501 3.77 -18.15 7.14
N ASP A 502 3.05 -18.20 8.27
CA ASP A 502 3.15 -19.31 9.21
C ASP A 502 2.18 -20.43 8.80
N GLY A 503 2.74 -21.53 8.31
CA GLY A 503 1.99 -22.71 7.89
C GLY A 503 1.62 -23.57 9.09
N GLY A 504 0.50 -23.24 9.75
CA GLY A 504 -0.07 -24.04 10.84
C GLY A 504 -1.36 -24.74 10.43
N SER A 505 -1.26 -25.98 9.93
CA SER A 505 -2.32 -27.00 10.04
C SER A 505 -1.68 -28.39 9.91
N GLY A 506 -1.96 -29.23 10.92
CA GLY A 506 -1.28 -30.50 11.22
C GLY A 506 -1.50 -31.61 10.20
N GLY A 507 -0.59 -32.59 10.27
CA GLY A 507 -0.37 -33.60 9.24
C GLY A 507 -1.17 -34.90 9.34
N GLY A 508 -1.02 -35.72 8.31
CA GLY A 508 -1.49 -37.10 8.20
C GLY A 508 -1.37 -37.60 6.74
N PRO A 509 -0.71 -38.75 6.44
CA PRO A 509 -0.06 -38.98 5.15
C PRO A 509 -0.80 -39.94 4.18
N ASP A 510 -0.23 -40.01 2.97
CA ASP A 510 -0.33 -41.02 1.91
C ASP A 510 -1.45 -40.95 0.86
N GLY A 511 -1.03 -40.94 -0.41
CA GLY A 511 -1.87 -41.17 -1.58
C GLY A 511 -1.29 -40.54 -2.85
N GLY A 512 -0.39 -41.27 -3.53
CA GLY A 512 0.36 -40.79 -4.68
C GLY A 512 -0.42 -40.50 -5.97
N SER A 513 0.29 -39.75 -6.83
CA SER A 513 0.29 -39.73 -8.30
C SER A 513 -1.04 -39.83 -9.05
N ASP A 514 -1.38 -38.76 -9.79
CA ASP A 514 -1.34 -38.85 -11.26
C ASP A 514 -1.27 -37.47 -11.92
N GLY A 515 -0.35 -37.36 -12.88
CA GLY A 515 -0.13 -36.16 -13.69
C GLY A 515 -1.21 -35.99 -14.75
N GLY A 516 -1.91 -34.86 -14.69
CA GLY A 516 -2.81 -34.38 -15.74
C GLY A 516 -2.32 -33.05 -16.30
N SER A 517 -1.76 -33.09 -17.50
CA SER A 517 -1.29 -31.94 -18.27
C SER A 517 -2.42 -30.95 -18.59
N GLY A 518 -2.43 -29.80 -17.91
CA GLY A 518 -3.34 -28.66 -18.18
C GLY A 518 -2.62 -27.32 -18.44
N GLY A 519 -1.28 -27.32 -18.54
CA GLY A 519 -0.46 -26.09 -18.69
C GLY A 519 -0.35 -25.54 -20.12
N GLY A 520 -1.28 -25.88 -21.01
CA GLY A 520 -1.13 -25.66 -22.46
C GLY A 520 -1.29 -24.21 -22.93
N LEU A 521 -2.05 -23.36 -22.25
CA LEU A 521 -2.38 -22.01 -22.76
C LEU A 521 -1.52 -20.89 -22.17
N ILE A 522 -1.20 -20.95 -20.88
CA ILE A 522 -0.34 -19.95 -20.22
C ILE A 522 1.10 -20.05 -20.74
N GLY A 523 1.60 -21.28 -20.98
CA GLY A 523 2.92 -21.50 -21.58
C GLY A 523 3.04 -20.96 -23.01
N ILE A 524 1.97 -21.02 -23.80
CA ILE A 524 1.94 -20.45 -25.16
C ILE A 524 1.92 -18.93 -25.12
N ILE A 525 1.13 -18.32 -24.21
CA ILE A 525 1.05 -16.86 -24.08
C ILE A 525 2.41 -16.30 -23.63
N VAL A 526 3.04 -16.90 -22.63
CA VAL A 526 4.38 -16.52 -22.17
C VAL A 526 5.41 -16.76 -23.29
N GLY A 527 5.32 -17.89 -24.00
CA GLY A 527 6.20 -18.21 -25.13
C GLY A 527 6.11 -17.20 -26.28
N VAL A 528 4.90 -16.73 -26.62
CA VAL A 528 4.68 -15.72 -27.66
C VAL A 528 5.17 -14.35 -27.22
N ILE A 529 4.94 -13.96 -25.96
CA ILE A 529 5.45 -12.69 -25.41
C ILE A 529 6.98 -12.69 -25.41
N VAL A 530 7.61 -13.79 -24.96
CA VAL A 530 9.07 -13.94 -24.97
C VAL A 530 9.60 -13.91 -26.40
N ALA A 531 8.96 -14.61 -27.34
CA ALA A 531 9.36 -14.60 -28.75
C ALA A 531 9.28 -13.19 -29.36
N LEU A 532 8.24 -12.42 -29.06
CA LEU A 532 8.07 -11.04 -29.54
C LEU A 532 9.11 -10.10 -28.93
N VAL A 533 9.42 -10.21 -27.64
CA VAL A 533 10.47 -9.43 -26.97
C VAL A 533 11.84 -9.74 -27.58
N VAL A 534 12.13 -11.03 -27.83
CA VAL A 534 13.38 -11.44 -28.49
C VAL A 534 13.46 -10.88 -29.91
N LEU A 535 12.38 -10.92 -30.68
CA LEU A 535 12.35 -10.40 -32.05
C LEU A 535 12.58 -8.88 -32.09
N VAL A 536 11.99 -8.14 -31.13
CA VAL A 536 12.23 -6.70 -30.95
C VAL A 536 13.68 -6.42 -30.57
N ALA A 537 14.26 -7.20 -29.65
CA ALA A 537 15.68 -7.07 -29.27
C ALA A 537 16.62 -7.35 -30.45
N VAL A 538 16.32 -8.35 -31.27
CA VAL A 538 17.09 -8.69 -32.48
C VAL A 538 17.01 -7.56 -33.52
N VAL A 539 15.82 -7.01 -33.77
CA VAL A 539 15.65 -5.89 -34.72
C VAL A 539 16.37 -4.63 -34.21
N ALA A 540 16.25 -4.32 -32.92
CA ALA A 540 16.99 -3.22 -32.29
C ALA A 540 18.51 -3.43 -32.40
N GLY A 541 18.99 -4.65 -32.15
CA GLY A 541 20.38 -5.05 -32.31
C GLY A 541 20.89 -4.89 -33.75
N ILE A 542 20.12 -5.31 -34.75
CA ILE A 542 20.47 -5.16 -36.18
C ILE A 542 20.55 -3.68 -36.57
N VAL A 543 19.65 -2.84 -36.07
CA VAL A 543 19.65 -1.39 -36.33
C VAL A 543 20.85 -0.72 -35.66
N ILE A 544 21.16 -1.06 -34.41
CA ILE A 544 22.35 -0.57 -33.70
C ILE A 544 23.64 -1.02 -34.41
N TRP A 545 23.69 -2.27 -34.87
CA TRP A 545 24.82 -2.83 -35.61
C TRP A 545 25.02 -2.15 -36.98
N LYS A 546 23.93 -1.90 -37.73
CA LYS A 546 23.99 -1.11 -38.97
C LYS A 546 24.49 0.32 -38.73
N LYS A 547 24.13 0.95 -37.60
CA LYS A 547 24.60 2.29 -37.23
C LYS A 547 26.09 2.31 -36.87
N LYS A 548 26.59 1.28 -36.18
CA LYS A 548 28.03 1.14 -35.84
C LYS A 548 28.89 0.85 -37.08
N LYS A 549 28.38 0.07 -38.05
CA LYS A 549 29.06 -0.23 -39.33
C LYS A 549 29.11 0.99 -40.27
N SER A 550 28.05 1.81 -40.33
CA SER A 550 28.07 3.08 -41.09
C SER A 550 28.97 4.16 -40.48
N GLY A 551 29.19 4.15 -39.17
CA GLY A 551 30.12 5.08 -38.50
C GLY A 551 31.60 4.80 -38.81
N ILE A 552 31.97 3.53 -39.00
CA ILE A 552 33.36 3.13 -39.31
C ILE A 552 33.73 3.43 -40.77
N LEU A 553 32.79 3.35 -41.72
CA LEU A 553 33.05 3.69 -43.13
C LEU A 553 33.23 5.21 -43.38
N ALA A 554 32.81 6.08 -42.46
CA ALA A 554 33.01 7.52 -42.58
C ALA A 554 34.42 8.00 -42.15
N MET A 555 35.27 7.13 -41.58
CA MET A 555 36.61 7.49 -41.09
C MET A 555 37.74 7.51 -42.14
N PHE A 556 37.47 7.14 -43.41
CA PHE A 556 38.52 7.09 -44.46
C PHE A 556 38.31 8.02 -45.67
N GLY A 557 37.46 9.05 -45.55
CA GLY A 557 37.29 10.06 -46.61
C GLY A 557 37.99 11.39 -46.29
N ASN A 558 39.23 11.57 -46.72
CA ASN A 558 39.96 12.84 -46.63
C ASN A 558 39.20 13.98 -47.36
N LYS A 559 38.46 14.84 -46.64
CA LYS A 559 37.95 16.11 -47.18
C LYS A 559 38.93 17.24 -46.85
N LYS A 560 39.67 17.71 -47.87
CA LYS A 560 40.53 18.89 -47.79
C LYS A 560 39.68 20.16 -47.76
N ILE A 561 39.76 20.91 -46.66
CA ILE A 561 39.18 22.25 -46.53
C ILE A 561 40.27 23.26 -46.89
N SER A 562 39.99 24.19 -47.82
CA SER A 562 40.88 25.34 -48.08
C SER A 562 40.23 26.63 -47.57
N VAL A 563 41.01 27.42 -46.83
CA VAL A 563 40.59 28.70 -46.25
C VAL A 563 41.41 29.80 -46.88
N LYS A 564 40.74 30.78 -47.51
CA LYS A 564 41.38 32.03 -47.94
C LYS A 564 40.81 33.19 -47.13
N CYS A 565 41.70 33.89 -46.46
CA CYS A 565 41.39 35.06 -45.65
C CYS A 565 41.88 36.31 -46.37
N LYS A 566 41.03 37.34 -46.40
CA LYS A 566 41.41 38.65 -46.94
C LYS A 566 41.83 39.64 -45.86
N ASN A 567 41.50 39.38 -44.58
CA ASN A 567 42.02 39.97 -43.32
C ASN A 567 41.34 39.28 -42.10
N VAL A 568 41.82 39.56 -40.87
CA VAL A 568 41.44 38.88 -39.59
C VAL A 568 39.93 38.85 -39.31
N LYS A 569 39.13 39.73 -39.92
CA LYS A 569 37.67 39.78 -39.75
C LYS A 569 36.86 39.23 -40.94
N LYS A 570 37.48 38.76 -42.03
CA LYS A 570 36.81 38.18 -43.21
C LYS A 570 37.60 37.03 -43.83
N CYS A 571 37.22 35.79 -43.48
CA CYS A 571 37.66 34.57 -44.15
C CYS A 571 36.48 33.91 -44.86
N ARG A 572 36.73 33.31 -46.03
CA ARG A 572 35.71 32.54 -46.77
C ARG A 572 36.16 31.09 -46.86
N ILE A 573 35.30 30.19 -46.40
CA ILE A 573 35.51 28.74 -46.45
C ILE A 573 34.64 28.19 -47.57
N ARG A 574 35.20 27.43 -48.51
CA ARG A 574 34.45 26.68 -49.51
C ARG A 574 34.79 25.20 -49.40
N SER A 575 33.76 24.37 -49.28
CA SER A 575 33.79 22.94 -49.57
C SER A 575 33.43 22.78 -51.05
N THR A 576 34.23 22.08 -51.84
CA THR A 576 33.87 21.75 -53.22
C THR A 576 32.88 20.58 -53.23
N ASN A 577 31.77 20.80 -53.94
CA ASN A 577 30.64 19.92 -54.29
C ASN A 577 29.45 19.95 -53.31
N ASP A 578 28.42 20.74 -53.68
CA ASP A 578 27.11 20.22 -54.12
C ASP A 578 26.25 21.35 -54.74
N GLU A 579 25.61 21.04 -55.88
CA GLU A 579 24.54 21.81 -56.55
C GLU A 579 23.14 21.39 -56.04
N PRO A 580 22.02 22.05 -56.39
CA PRO A 580 21.05 22.54 -55.43
C PRO A 580 19.76 21.69 -55.35
N VAL A 581 19.23 21.48 -54.14
CA VAL A 581 17.86 20.97 -53.95
C VAL A 581 17.10 21.83 -52.93
N ILE A 582 16.18 22.61 -53.48
CA ILE A 582 14.89 23.08 -52.93
C ILE A 582 14.89 23.72 -51.53
N GLN A 583 14.60 25.02 -51.53
CA GLN A 583 14.33 25.88 -50.39
C GLN A 583 13.38 25.25 -49.35
N LYS A 584 13.89 25.01 -48.15
CA LYS A 584 13.13 25.21 -46.90
C LYS A 584 13.89 26.21 -46.06
N ARG A 585 13.35 27.43 -45.96
CA ARG A 585 13.84 28.47 -45.04
C ARG A 585 13.68 27.95 -43.60
N SER A 586 14.72 27.41 -43.00
CA SER A 586 14.92 27.54 -41.55
C SER A 586 15.90 28.69 -41.34
N LYS A 587 15.40 29.80 -40.81
CA LYS A 587 16.25 30.85 -40.25
C LYS A 587 16.95 30.24 -39.03
N VAL A 588 18.14 29.68 -39.22
CA VAL A 588 19.08 29.53 -38.11
C VAL A 588 19.60 30.94 -37.85
N ASN A 589 18.87 31.68 -37.01
CA ASN A 589 19.41 32.85 -36.35
C ASN A 589 20.58 32.34 -35.51
N LEU A 590 21.80 32.76 -35.85
CA LEU A 590 22.84 32.96 -34.84
C LEU A 590 22.24 33.94 -33.83
N VAL A 591 21.59 33.42 -32.79
CA VAL A 591 21.23 34.20 -31.62
C VAL A 591 22.53 34.40 -30.88
N ASN A 592 22.91 35.67 -30.77
CA ASN A 592 23.94 36.19 -29.89
C ASN A 592 23.98 35.38 -28.59
N PHE A 593 25.09 34.68 -28.36
CA PHE A 593 25.44 34.13 -27.05
C PHE A 593 25.75 35.32 -26.14
N GLN A 594 24.70 35.95 -25.64
CA GLN A 594 24.77 36.99 -24.62
C GLN A 594 24.84 36.27 -23.27
N LEU A 595 26.05 35.85 -22.90
CA LEU A 595 26.43 35.62 -21.51
C LEU A 595 26.34 36.95 -20.76
N ALA A 596 25.12 37.36 -20.41
CA ALA A 596 24.86 38.57 -19.62
C ALA A 596 23.54 38.54 -18.82
N THR A 597 22.78 37.44 -18.83
CA THR A 597 21.44 37.40 -18.17
C THR A 597 21.30 36.39 -17.05
N GLU A 598 22.21 35.43 -16.88
CA GLU A 598 22.18 34.50 -15.72
C GLU A 598 23.03 34.98 -14.53
N GLN A 599 24.09 35.78 -14.76
CA GLN A 599 24.84 36.39 -13.65
C GLN A 599 24.01 37.38 -12.83
N ASN A 600 23.01 38.03 -13.43
CA ASN A 600 22.20 39.03 -12.74
C ASN A 600 21.02 38.44 -11.94
N THR A 601 20.57 37.23 -12.24
CA THR A 601 19.35 36.67 -11.62
C THR A 601 19.64 35.94 -10.30
N GLU A 602 20.76 35.24 -10.17
CA GLU A 602 21.18 34.64 -8.89
C GLU A 602 21.67 35.69 -7.89
N LEU A 603 22.42 36.71 -8.35
CA LEU A 603 22.84 37.84 -7.50
C LEU A 603 21.65 38.69 -7.04
N GLN A 604 20.64 38.93 -7.90
CA GLN A 604 19.42 39.65 -7.51
C GLN A 604 18.54 38.85 -6.53
N PHE A 605 18.57 37.51 -6.57
CA PHE A 605 17.82 36.68 -5.63
C PHE A 605 18.47 36.65 -4.24
N LEU A 606 19.81 36.53 -4.18
CA LEU A 606 20.58 36.61 -2.94
C LEU A 606 20.51 38.01 -2.29
N ASP A 607 20.56 39.08 -3.08
CA ASP A 607 20.47 40.46 -2.58
C ASP A 607 19.04 40.84 -2.13
N LYS A 608 17.99 40.29 -2.76
CA LYS A 608 16.60 40.41 -2.28
C LYS A 608 16.32 39.62 -1.00
N TRP A 609 17.01 38.51 -0.79
CA TRP A 609 16.84 37.68 0.40
C TRP A 609 17.60 38.25 1.61
N MET A 610 18.81 38.76 1.38
CA MET A 610 19.64 39.42 2.42
C MET A 610 19.05 40.73 2.94
N ASN A 611 18.27 41.45 2.13
CA ASN A 611 17.67 42.75 2.50
C ASN A 611 16.23 42.65 3.07
N ASN A 612 15.71 41.44 3.32
CA ASN A 612 14.35 41.21 3.81
C ASN A 612 14.30 40.47 5.18
N GLN A 613 15.31 40.66 6.02
CA GLN A 613 15.32 40.32 7.45
C GLN A 613 15.48 41.57 8.30
#